data_AF-A0A4T0DDG4-F1
#
_entry.id   AF-A0A4T0DDG4-F1
#
_cell.length_a   1.000
_cell.length_b   1.000
_cell.length_c   1.000
_cell.angle_alpha   90.00
_cell.angle_beta   90.00
_cell.angle_gamma   90.00
#
_symmetry.space_group_name_H-M   'P 1'
#
loop_
_entity.id
_entity.type
_entity.pdbx_description
1 polymer ?
#
loop_
_entity_poly.entity_id
_entity_poly.type
_entity_poly.pdbx_seq_one_letter_code
_entity_poly.pdbx_strand_id
1 'polypeptide(L)'
;MDEAHERALNTDVLMGLIKKVLARRRDLKLIVTSATMNADRFSRFYGGAPEFFIPGRTFPVDIQYSRSPCEDYVDSAVRQVLAIHVSQGPGDILVFMTGQEDIECTCELIDERLKQLNDPPKLSILPIYSQMPADLQAKIFDRAAPGVRKVIVATNIAETSLTVDGIMYVVDSGFSKLKVYNPRMGMDTLQITPISQANASQRAGRAGRTGPGKAFHLYTERAFRDEFYIQTIPEIQRTNLANTVLLLKSLGVRDLLDFDFMDPPPQETISTSLFDLWALGALDNLGDLTELGRQMTSFPMDPSMAKLVITSCEYGCSEEILTIVSMLSVPSVFYRPKERMEEADAAREKFFDSTSDHLTLLNVYQQWAGNGRRDGWCVTHFLHPKALRRAEEIRNQIRDIMTSNKMQLVSCGYDMDIVRLCICSGYYHQAAKRKGLGEYLNLRTSVSMQLHPTSALYNSGDPPDYVIYHELILTSKEYMSCVTTVDATWLADLGAVFYSVKQKGYSTKLKRTTELEFNKKMEIEQQMAKDRQKAADRAKEEDEKKVRKPVMKKVTAVGAVRKPIVPKRRGF
;
A
#
# COMPACT_ATOMS: atom_id res chain seq x y z
N MET A 1 -0.18 -17.52 11.08
CA MET A 1 -0.76 -16.35 10.40
C MET A 1 -1.76 -15.78 11.37
N ASP A 2 -1.50 -14.58 11.87
CA ASP A 2 -2.34 -13.94 12.87
C ASP A 2 -3.25 -12.89 12.25
N GLU A 3 -4.34 -12.57 12.95
CA GLU A 3 -5.35 -11.60 12.54
C GLU A 3 -5.86 -11.76 11.09
N ALA A 4 -6.04 -13.02 10.67
CA ALA A 4 -6.46 -13.34 9.29
C ALA A 4 -7.83 -12.75 8.90
N HIS A 5 -8.61 -12.33 9.89
CA HIS A 5 -9.89 -11.68 9.70
C HIS A 5 -9.79 -10.24 9.16
N GLU A 6 -8.63 -9.58 9.29
CA GLU A 6 -8.40 -8.25 8.72
C GLU A 6 -8.30 -8.30 7.18
N ARG A 7 -8.06 -9.49 6.60
CA ARG A 7 -8.00 -9.72 5.14
C ARG A 7 -7.11 -8.72 4.40
N ALA A 8 -5.95 -8.45 5.00
CA ALA A 8 -4.91 -7.62 4.43
C ALA A 8 -4.31 -8.26 3.17
N LEU A 9 -3.85 -7.44 2.22
CA LEU A 9 -3.34 -7.87 0.92
C LEU A 9 -2.22 -8.92 1.04
N ASN A 10 -1.23 -8.64 1.90
CA ASN A 10 -0.09 -9.54 2.12
C ASN A 10 -0.52 -10.87 2.75
N THR A 11 -1.51 -10.85 3.64
CA THR A 11 -2.07 -12.05 4.29
C THR A 11 -2.77 -12.93 3.25
N ASP A 12 -3.59 -12.34 2.38
CA ASP A 12 -4.30 -13.08 1.32
C ASP A 12 -3.34 -13.70 0.30
N VAL A 13 -2.32 -12.96 -0.14
CA VAL A 13 -1.26 -13.46 -1.02
C VAL A 13 -0.50 -14.61 -0.36
N LEU A 14 -0.13 -14.44 0.92
CA LEU A 14 0.58 -15.47 1.68
C LEU A 14 -0.27 -16.73 1.85
N MET A 15 -1.59 -16.61 2.06
CA MET A 15 -2.48 -17.76 2.19
C MET A 15 -2.46 -18.64 0.93
N GLY A 16 -2.57 -18.01 -0.25
CA GLY A 16 -2.52 -18.73 -1.54
C GLY A 16 -1.15 -19.37 -1.81
N LEU A 17 -0.06 -18.69 -1.47
CA LEU A 17 1.30 -19.22 -1.61
C LEU A 17 1.54 -20.41 -0.68
N ILE A 18 1.19 -20.28 0.61
CA ILE A 18 1.41 -21.33 1.61
C ILE A 18 0.58 -22.58 1.27
N LYS A 19 -0.63 -22.44 0.72
CA LYS A 19 -1.44 -23.59 0.26
C LYS A 19 -0.65 -24.49 -0.69
N LYS A 20 0.05 -23.91 -1.67
CA LYS A 20 0.91 -24.65 -2.61
C LYS A 20 2.17 -25.20 -1.95
N VAL A 21 2.73 -24.50 -0.97
CA VAL A 21 3.92 -24.96 -0.23
C VAL A 21 3.60 -26.13 0.70
N LEU A 22 2.49 -26.10 1.43
CA LEU A 22 2.04 -27.18 2.31
C LEU A 22 1.84 -28.50 1.57
N ALA A 23 1.41 -28.45 0.30
CA ALA A 23 1.30 -29.64 -0.55
C ALA A 23 2.66 -30.30 -0.84
N ARG A 24 3.75 -29.53 -0.83
CA ARG A 24 5.11 -30.01 -1.13
C ARG A 24 5.93 -30.30 0.15
N ARG A 25 5.73 -29.53 1.21
CA ARG A 25 6.51 -29.55 2.45
C ARG A 25 5.66 -30.03 3.62
N ARG A 26 5.84 -31.30 4.00
CA ARG A 26 5.15 -31.94 5.13
C ARG A 26 5.74 -31.58 6.51
N ASP A 27 6.93 -31.00 6.53
CA ASP A 27 7.60 -30.51 7.74
C ASP A 27 7.03 -29.18 8.24
N LEU A 28 6.36 -28.43 7.37
CA LEU A 28 5.77 -27.14 7.69
C LEU A 28 4.34 -27.31 8.23
N LYS A 29 4.05 -26.67 9.36
CA LYS A 29 2.70 -26.60 9.94
C LYS A 29 2.18 -25.17 9.85
N LEU A 30 0.92 -25.01 9.45
CA LEU A 30 0.24 -23.72 9.39
C LEU A 30 -0.80 -23.64 10.52
N ILE A 31 -0.76 -22.54 11.27
CA ILE A 31 -1.81 -22.14 12.19
C ILE A 31 -2.34 -20.79 11.70
N VAL A 32 -3.66 -20.70 11.51
CA VAL A 32 -4.36 -19.47 11.14
C VAL A 32 -5.21 -19.05 12.32
N THR A 33 -4.99 -17.86 12.85
CA THR A 33 -5.77 -17.28 13.96
C THR A 33 -6.64 -16.13 13.44
N SER A 34 -7.89 -16.09 13.91
CA SER A 34 -8.92 -15.12 13.51
C SER A 34 -9.80 -14.81 14.71
N ALA A 35 -10.13 -13.53 14.91
CA ALA A 35 -11.04 -13.09 15.97
C ALA A 35 -12.54 -13.22 15.58
N THR A 36 -12.84 -13.50 14.31
CA THR A 36 -14.23 -13.59 13.81
C THR A 36 -14.71 -15.04 13.70
N MET A 37 -16.03 -15.25 13.86
CA MET A 37 -16.67 -16.57 13.84
C MET A 37 -16.68 -17.27 12.48
N ASN A 38 -16.13 -16.69 11.41
CA ASN A 38 -16.18 -17.29 10.07
C ASN A 38 -14.94 -18.17 9.79
N ALA A 39 -14.60 -19.03 10.74
CA ALA A 39 -13.48 -19.98 10.63
C ALA A 39 -13.71 -21.04 9.54
N ASP A 40 -14.97 -21.37 9.25
CA ASP A 40 -15.38 -22.31 8.20
C ASP A 40 -14.85 -21.94 6.81
N ARG A 41 -14.79 -20.66 6.44
CA ARG A 41 -14.20 -20.23 5.15
C ARG A 41 -12.71 -20.57 5.07
N PHE A 42 -11.96 -20.31 6.14
CA PHE A 42 -10.54 -20.65 6.21
C PHE A 42 -10.34 -22.17 6.20
N SER A 43 -11.18 -22.91 6.94
CA SER A 43 -11.17 -24.37 6.95
C SER A 43 -11.36 -24.94 5.54
N ARG A 44 -12.41 -24.50 4.83
CA ARG A 44 -12.72 -24.93 3.46
C ARG A 44 -11.60 -24.59 2.48
N PHE A 45 -11.00 -23.40 2.59
CA PHE A 45 -9.90 -23.00 1.72
C PHE A 45 -8.68 -23.92 1.82
N TYR A 46 -8.41 -24.44 3.02
CA TYR A 46 -7.35 -25.41 3.29
C TYR A 46 -7.81 -26.88 3.28
N GLY A 47 -8.94 -27.18 2.63
CA GLY A 47 -9.41 -28.56 2.41
C GLY A 47 -10.08 -29.20 3.62
N GLY A 48 -10.76 -28.41 4.45
CA GLY A 48 -11.46 -28.87 5.66
C GLY A 48 -10.55 -28.98 6.88
N ALA A 49 -9.63 -28.01 7.04
CA ALA A 49 -8.72 -28.00 8.19
C ALA A 49 -9.50 -27.94 9.53
N PRO A 50 -9.07 -28.68 10.57
CA PRO A 50 -9.76 -28.66 11.86
C PRO A 50 -9.86 -27.26 12.45
N GLU A 51 -11.05 -26.91 12.91
CA GLU A 51 -11.33 -25.65 13.58
C GLU A 51 -11.23 -25.82 15.09
N PHE A 52 -10.57 -24.87 15.76
CA PHE A 52 -10.49 -24.85 17.22
C PHE A 52 -10.99 -23.50 17.73
N PHE A 53 -12.10 -23.53 18.47
CA PHE A 53 -12.70 -22.33 19.05
C PHE A 53 -12.25 -22.18 20.51
N ILE A 54 -11.56 -21.08 20.79
CA ILE A 54 -11.22 -20.69 22.16
C ILE A 54 -12.37 -19.80 22.66
N PRO A 55 -13.19 -20.25 23.64
CA PRO A 55 -14.27 -19.43 24.16
C PRO A 55 -13.69 -18.15 24.78
N GLY A 56 -14.15 -17.01 24.28
CA GLY A 56 -13.72 -15.71 24.78
C GLY A 56 -14.11 -15.51 26.24
N ARG A 57 -13.29 -14.75 26.98
CA ARG A 57 -13.58 -14.29 28.35
C ARG A 57 -14.31 -12.94 28.36
N THR A 58 -15.12 -12.66 27.35
CA THR A 58 -15.84 -11.40 27.23
C THR A 58 -17.11 -11.43 28.06
N PHE A 59 -17.34 -10.36 28.80
CA PHE A 59 -18.59 -10.13 29.51
C PHE A 59 -19.71 -9.76 28.53
N PRO A 60 -20.99 -9.97 28.90
CA PRO A 60 -22.12 -9.61 28.04
C PRO A 60 -22.15 -8.11 27.77
N VAL A 61 -22.47 -7.74 26.52
CA VAL A 61 -22.65 -6.36 26.07
C VAL A 61 -24.09 -6.16 25.65
N ASP A 62 -24.77 -5.17 26.23
CA ASP A 62 -26.13 -4.77 25.83
C ASP A 62 -26.04 -3.85 24.60
N ILE A 63 -26.63 -4.26 23.49
CA ILE A 63 -26.57 -3.54 22.21
C ILE A 63 -27.87 -2.75 22.02
N GLN A 64 -27.74 -1.43 21.84
CA GLN A 64 -28.86 -0.53 21.63
C GLN A 64 -28.73 0.13 20.26
N TYR A 65 -29.81 0.09 19.48
CA TYR A 65 -29.88 0.71 18.16
C TYR A 65 -30.69 2.00 18.20
N SER A 66 -30.33 2.95 17.33
CA SER A 66 -31.13 4.14 17.12
C SER A 66 -32.50 3.77 16.52
N ARG A 67 -33.56 4.48 16.93
CA ARG A 67 -34.92 4.27 16.41
C ARG A 67 -35.11 4.81 14.99
N SER A 68 -34.33 5.83 14.63
CA SER A 68 -34.38 6.49 13.31
C SER A 68 -32.97 6.64 12.75
N PRO A 69 -32.80 6.66 11.41
CA PRO A 69 -31.52 7.00 10.80
C PRO A 69 -31.02 8.35 11.31
N CYS A 70 -29.72 8.42 11.61
CA CYS A 70 -29.06 9.66 12.00
C CYS A 70 -28.62 10.44 10.75
N GLU A 71 -29.08 11.68 10.59
CA GLU A 71 -28.61 12.57 9.52
C GLU A 71 -27.20 13.10 9.79
N ASP A 72 -26.94 13.50 11.03
CA ASP A 72 -25.63 13.93 11.52
C ASP A 72 -25.14 12.97 12.60
N TYR A 73 -24.20 12.10 12.22
CA TYR A 73 -23.61 11.12 13.14
C TYR A 73 -22.65 11.75 14.15
N VAL A 74 -22.03 12.90 13.84
CA VAL A 74 -21.13 13.61 14.76
C VAL A 74 -21.94 14.19 15.90
N ASP A 75 -22.98 14.97 15.59
CA ASP A 75 -23.85 15.56 16.61
C ASP A 75 -24.55 14.49 17.45
N SER A 76 -25.06 13.43 16.80
CA SER A 76 -25.71 12.31 17.49
C SER A 76 -24.78 11.60 18.45
N ALA A 77 -23.51 11.39 18.07
CA ALA A 77 -22.52 10.79 18.96
C ALA A 77 -22.23 11.68 20.17
N VAL A 78 -22.06 12.99 19.97
CA VAL A 78 -21.82 13.95 21.07
C VAL A 78 -22.98 13.91 22.06
N ARG A 79 -24.24 13.93 21.57
CA ARG A 79 -25.43 13.82 22.44
C ARG A 79 -25.43 12.51 23.21
N GLN A 80 -25.11 11.40 22.56
CA GLN A 80 -25.07 10.08 23.19
C GLN A 80 -23.96 9.99 24.25
N VAL A 81 -22.77 10.52 23.99
CA VAL A 81 -21.65 10.57 24.95
C VAL A 81 -22.05 11.34 26.21
N LEU A 82 -22.65 12.52 26.05
CA LEU A 82 -23.10 13.34 27.18
C LEU A 82 -24.23 12.65 27.96
N ALA A 83 -25.18 12.01 27.27
CA ALA A 83 -26.23 11.23 27.90
C ALA A 83 -25.65 10.07 28.73
N ILE A 84 -24.65 9.36 28.21
CA ILE A 84 -23.95 8.30 28.96
C ILE A 84 -23.21 8.88 30.17
N HIS A 85 -22.52 10.01 29.98
CA HIS A 85 -21.75 10.66 31.04
C HIS A 85 -22.61 11.09 32.24
N VAL A 86 -23.80 11.63 31.98
CA VAL A 86 -24.72 12.11 33.03
C VAL A 86 -25.58 11.00 33.62
N SER A 87 -26.06 10.04 32.80
CA SER A 87 -27.08 9.07 33.24
C SER A 87 -26.54 7.70 33.65
N GLN A 88 -25.36 7.29 33.17
CA GLN A 88 -24.85 5.93 33.39
C GLN A 88 -23.77 5.89 34.49
N GLY A 89 -23.62 4.72 35.11
CA GLY A 89 -22.61 4.46 36.15
C GLY A 89 -21.15 4.55 35.66
N PRO A 90 -20.17 4.31 36.54
CA PRO A 90 -18.74 4.43 36.19
C PRO A 90 -18.36 3.55 35.00
N GLY A 91 -17.32 3.93 34.27
CA GLY A 91 -16.85 3.24 33.06
C GLY A 91 -16.48 4.23 31.96
N ASP A 92 -15.40 3.94 31.25
CA ASP A 92 -14.90 4.82 30.19
C ASP A 92 -15.67 4.60 28.88
N ILE A 93 -15.70 5.63 28.05
CA ILE A 93 -16.45 5.68 26.79
C ILE A 93 -15.48 5.62 25.63
N LEU A 94 -15.75 4.73 24.66
CA LEU A 94 -15.06 4.67 23.38
C LEU A 94 -16.03 5.04 22.26
N VAL A 95 -15.66 6.04 21.47
CA VAL A 95 -16.47 6.55 20.35
C VAL A 95 -15.75 6.27 19.05
N PHE A 96 -16.42 5.61 18.11
CA PHE A 96 -15.88 5.35 16.77
C PHE A 96 -16.30 6.43 15.77
N MET A 97 -15.31 7.12 15.20
CA MET A 97 -15.44 8.17 14.19
C MET A 97 -14.63 7.84 12.94
N THR A 98 -14.90 8.54 11.83
CA THR A 98 -14.36 8.13 10.52
C THR A 98 -12.94 8.60 10.27
N GLY A 99 -12.52 9.75 10.80
CA GLY A 99 -11.21 10.34 10.56
C GLY A 99 -10.87 11.51 11.48
N GLN A 100 -9.72 12.14 11.24
CA GLN A 100 -9.19 13.21 12.10
C GLN A 100 -10.15 14.39 12.29
N GLU A 101 -10.70 14.92 11.19
CA GLU A 101 -11.59 16.09 11.25
C GLU A 101 -12.84 15.80 12.10
N ASP A 102 -13.50 14.66 11.88
CA ASP A 102 -14.64 14.22 12.69
C ASP A 102 -14.25 14.05 14.16
N ILE A 103 -13.06 13.51 14.45
CA ILE A 103 -12.57 13.29 15.81
C ILE A 103 -12.33 14.62 16.53
N GLU A 104 -11.61 15.55 15.89
CA GLU A 104 -11.34 16.87 16.46
C GLU A 104 -12.64 17.63 16.71
N CYS A 105 -13.53 17.68 15.71
CA CYS A 105 -14.85 18.30 15.83
C CYS A 105 -15.69 17.69 16.95
N THR A 106 -15.72 16.36 17.07
CA THR A 106 -16.42 15.67 18.16
C THR A 106 -15.84 16.04 19.53
N CYS A 107 -14.51 16.08 19.66
CA CYS A 107 -13.84 16.45 20.90
C CYS A 107 -14.17 17.89 21.32
N GLU A 108 -14.10 18.84 20.38
CA GLU A 108 -14.43 20.25 20.60
C GLU A 108 -15.90 20.41 21.02
N LEU A 109 -16.83 19.79 20.30
CA LEU A 109 -18.27 19.86 20.60
C LEU A 109 -18.63 19.22 21.95
N ILE A 110 -17.94 18.15 22.36
CA ILE A 110 -18.12 17.57 23.70
C ILE A 110 -17.68 18.59 24.76
N ASP A 111 -16.51 19.22 24.59
CA ASP A 111 -16.00 20.19 25.56
C ASP A 111 -16.89 21.45 25.67
N GLU A 112 -17.35 21.97 24.54
CA GLU A 112 -18.27 23.12 24.50
C GLU A 112 -19.59 22.83 25.21
N ARG A 113 -20.22 21.69 24.93
CA ARG A 113 -21.49 21.30 25.57
C ARG A 113 -21.31 20.92 27.03
N LEU A 114 -20.15 20.39 27.40
CA LEU A 114 -19.83 20.12 28.81
C LEU A 114 -19.79 21.42 29.62
N LYS A 115 -19.24 22.50 29.07
CA LYS A 115 -19.21 23.82 29.73
C LYS A 115 -20.60 24.45 29.91
N GLN A 116 -21.58 24.06 29.11
CA GLN A 116 -22.97 24.55 29.21
C GLN A 116 -23.78 23.83 30.30
N LEU A 117 -23.32 22.69 30.79
CA LEU A 117 -23.98 21.95 31.86
C LEU A 117 -23.68 22.58 33.23
N ASN A 118 -24.68 22.58 34.12
CA ASN A 118 -24.50 23.05 35.50
C ASN A 118 -23.81 21.95 36.33
N ASP A 119 -22.53 22.17 36.67
CA ASP A 119 -21.70 21.30 37.51
C ASP A 119 -21.64 19.81 37.07
N PRO A 120 -21.19 19.51 35.83
CA PRO A 120 -21.08 18.15 35.36
C PRO A 120 -19.89 17.42 36.02
N PRO A 121 -19.96 16.07 36.16
CA PRO A 121 -18.80 15.27 36.55
C PRO A 121 -17.62 15.51 35.61
N LYS A 122 -16.39 15.44 36.12
CA LYS A 122 -15.19 15.70 35.31
C LYS A 122 -15.03 14.66 34.21
N LEU A 123 -14.74 15.13 33.00
CA LEU A 123 -14.57 14.33 31.79
C LEU A 123 -13.21 14.63 31.16
N SER A 124 -12.43 13.59 30.85
CA SER A 124 -11.19 13.69 30.09
C SER A 124 -11.44 13.24 28.65
N ILE A 125 -11.26 14.14 27.70
CA ILE A 125 -11.52 13.90 26.27
C ILE A 125 -10.19 13.66 25.58
N LEU A 126 -10.02 12.50 24.94
CA LEU A 126 -8.77 12.08 24.31
C LEU A 126 -9.01 11.62 22.87
N PRO A 127 -8.47 12.32 21.85
CA PRO A 127 -8.53 11.86 20.47
C PRO A 127 -7.47 10.79 20.19
N ILE A 128 -7.76 9.86 19.27
CA ILE A 128 -6.77 8.95 18.69
C ILE A 128 -7.03 8.64 17.22
N TYR A 129 -6.02 8.86 16.38
CA TYR A 129 -6.00 8.52 14.97
C TYR A 129 -4.56 8.25 14.51
N SER A 130 -4.39 7.55 13.39
CA SER A 130 -3.11 6.97 12.97
C SER A 130 -1.96 7.97 12.79
N GLN A 131 -2.24 9.22 12.40
CA GLN A 131 -1.23 10.25 12.19
C GLN A 131 -0.78 10.97 13.48
N MET A 132 -1.40 10.68 14.62
CA MET A 132 -1.08 11.33 15.89
C MET A 132 0.33 10.96 16.39
N PRO A 133 1.10 11.89 16.98
CA PRO A 133 2.38 11.58 17.61
C PRO A 133 2.26 10.50 18.70
N ALA A 134 3.23 9.58 18.75
CA ALA A 134 3.27 8.48 19.71
C ALA A 134 3.12 8.92 21.18
N ASP A 135 3.68 10.09 21.53
CA ASP A 135 3.63 10.64 22.89
C ASP A 135 2.20 11.03 23.30
N LEU A 136 1.37 11.47 22.33
CA LEU A 136 -0.05 11.76 22.54
C LEU A 136 -0.90 10.50 22.51
N GLN A 137 -0.55 9.53 21.64
CA GLN A 137 -1.21 8.23 21.64
C GLN A 137 -1.02 7.51 22.98
N ALA A 138 0.16 7.63 23.62
CA ALA A 138 0.43 7.01 24.90
C ALA A 138 -0.51 7.48 26.03
N LYS A 139 -0.96 8.74 25.99
CA LYS A 139 -1.81 9.34 27.03
C LYS A 139 -3.15 8.62 27.21
N ILE A 140 -3.63 7.90 26.19
CA ILE A 140 -4.90 7.17 26.30
C ILE A 140 -4.80 5.98 27.26
N PHE A 141 -3.60 5.43 27.46
CA PHE A 141 -3.36 4.28 28.33
C PHE A 141 -3.23 4.69 29.80
N ASP A 142 -2.93 5.95 30.07
CA ASP A 142 -2.81 6.47 31.42
C ASP A 142 -4.16 6.38 32.14
N ARG A 143 -4.17 5.89 33.38
CA ARG A 143 -5.42 5.80 34.15
C ARG A 143 -5.96 7.19 34.45
N ALA A 144 -7.28 7.36 34.31
CA ALA A 144 -7.95 8.60 34.68
C ALA A 144 -7.80 8.86 36.19
N ALA A 145 -7.74 10.13 36.57
CA ALA A 145 -7.72 10.52 37.97
C ALA A 145 -9.02 10.06 38.68
N PRO A 146 -8.98 9.78 40.00
CA PRO A 146 -10.17 9.35 40.73
C PRO A 146 -11.35 10.32 40.56
N GLY A 147 -12.50 9.81 40.14
CA GLY A 147 -13.71 10.61 39.89
C GLY A 147 -13.78 11.29 38.51
N VAL A 148 -12.81 11.07 37.63
CA VAL A 148 -12.82 11.54 36.24
C VAL A 148 -13.13 10.38 35.30
N ARG A 149 -14.13 10.55 34.43
CA ARG A 149 -14.41 9.59 33.35
C ARG A 149 -13.58 9.93 32.12
N LYS A 150 -13.11 8.93 31.38
CA LYS A 150 -12.42 9.13 30.10
C LYS A 150 -13.37 8.90 28.92
N VAL A 151 -13.28 9.75 27.91
CA VAL A 151 -13.87 9.56 26.59
C VAL A 151 -12.75 9.53 25.58
N ILE A 152 -12.66 8.41 24.86
CA ILE A 152 -11.71 8.25 23.77
C ILE A 152 -12.50 8.31 22.47
N VAL A 153 -12.12 9.25 21.60
CA VAL A 153 -12.70 9.38 20.26
C VAL A 153 -11.68 8.86 19.26
N ALA A 154 -12.00 7.74 18.60
CA ALA A 154 -11.05 6.92 17.87
C ALA A 154 -11.52 6.59 16.45
N THR A 155 -10.57 6.34 15.54
CA THR A 155 -10.84 5.63 14.28
C THR A 155 -10.92 4.11 14.53
N ASN A 156 -10.94 3.32 13.44
CA ASN A 156 -10.81 1.87 13.45
C ASN A 156 -9.52 1.34 14.11
N ILE A 157 -8.54 2.18 14.47
CA ILE A 157 -7.37 1.77 15.26
C ILE A 157 -7.75 1.13 16.61
N ALA A 158 -8.86 1.57 17.21
CA ALA A 158 -9.39 1.00 18.45
C ALA A 158 -10.19 -0.30 18.24
N GLU A 159 -10.42 -0.71 16.99
CA GLU A 159 -11.24 -1.86 16.65
C GLU A 159 -10.49 -3.19 16.79
N THR A 160 -9.23 -3.26 16.38
CA THR A 160 -8.37 -4.46 16.46
C THR A 160 -7.11 -4.19 17.27
N SER A 161 -6.28 -3.26 16.80
CA SER A 161 -4.88 -3.05 17.19
C SER A 161 -4.64 -2.52 18.61
N LEU A 162 -5.68 -2.00 19.27
CA LEU A 162 -5.52 -1.27 20.53
C LEU A 162 -6.45 -1.75 21.62
N THR A 163 -5.90 -2.00 22.81
CA THR A 163 -6.68 -2.46 23.97
C THR A 163 -6.60 -1.40 25.06
N VAL A 164 -7.66 -0.61 25.23
CA VAL A 164 -7.76 0.33 26.33
C VAL A 164 -8.53 -0.33 27.47
N ASP A 165 -7.91 -0.36 28.65
CA ASP A 165 -8.55 -0.85 29.86
C ASP A 165 -9.60 0.15 30.37
N GLY A 166 -10.71 -0.35 30.90
CA GLY A 166 -11.74 0.45 31.56
C GLY A 166 -12.93 0.86 30.68
N ILE A 167 -12.89 0.54 29.38
CA ILE A 167 -14.01 0.79 28.47
C ILE A 167 -15.21 -0.09 28.84
N MET A 168 -16.34 0.54 29.17
CA MET A 168 -17.62 -0.16 29.38
C MET A 168 -18.74 0.36 28.49
N TYR A 169 -18.55 1.53 27.86
CA TYR A 169 -19.52 2.11 26.94
C TYR A 169 -18.89 2.33 25.57
N VAL A 170 -19.55 1.85 24.52
CA VAL A 170 -19.13 2.07 23.13
C VAL A 170 -20.21 2.87 22.43
N VAL A 171 -19.82 3.89 21.66
CA VAL A 171 -20.69 4.63 20.74
C VAL A 171 -20.16 4.43 19.34
N ASP A 172 -20.94 3.81 18.46
CA ASP A 172 -20.54 3.47 17.10
C ASP A 172 -21.34 4.26 16.06
N SER A 173 -20.65 5.10 15.29
CA SER A 173 -21.22 5.83 14.17
C SER A 173 -21.59 4.93 12.99
N GLY A 174 -21.02 3.72 12.89
CA GLY A 174 -21.32 2.77 11.82
C GLY A 174 -20.55 3.03 10.52
N PHE A 175 -19.58 3.95 10.52
CA PHE A 175 -18.78 4.30 9.34
C PHE A 175 -17.29 4.05 9.55
N SER A 176 -16.57 3.92 8.42
CA SER A 176 -15.11 3.89 8.37
C SER A 176 -14.60 4.45 7.04
N LYS A 177 -13.40 5.05 7.04
CA LYS A 177 -12.71 5.43 5.80
C LYS A 177 -11.94 4.24 5.26
N LEU A 178 -12.27 3.81 4.05
CA LEU A 178 -11.59 2.72 3.34
C LEU A 178 -10.89 3.27 2.10
N LYS A 179 -9.68 2.76 1.85
CA LYS A 179 -8.95 2.98 0.60
C LYS A 179 -9.56 2.09 -0.49
N VAL A 180 -9.98 2.72 -1.59
CA VAL A 180 -10.63 2.12 -2.77
C VAL A 180 -9.91 2.57 -4.02
N TYR A 181 -9.37 1.62 -4.77
CA TYR A 181 -8.71 1.84 -6.05
C TYR A 181 -9.71 1.82 -7.20
N ASN A 182 -9.66 2.85 -8.06
CA ASN A 182 -10.41 2.89 -9.30
C ASN A 182 -9.47 2.60 -10.48
N PRO A 183 -9.55 1.41 -11.12
CA PRO A 183 -8.63 1.01 -12.18
C PRO A 183 -8.79 1.83 -13.47
N ARG A 184 -9.95 2.46 -13.71
CA ARG A 184 -10.17 3.28 -14.91
C ARG A 184 -9.50 4.63 -14.82
N MET A 185 -9.55 5.22 -13.62
CA MET A 185 -8.89 6.49 -13.34
C MET A 185 -7.42 6.30 -12.96
N GLY A 186 -7.04 5.07 -12.54
CA GLY A 186 -5.70 4.74 -12.09
C GLY A 186 -5.36 5.41 -10.74
N MET A 187 -6.37 5.61 -9.89
CA MET A 187 -6.20 6.37 -8.64
C MET A 187 -6.78 5.64 -7.43
N ASP A 188 -6.14 5.86 -6.29
CA ASP A 188 -6.66 5.48 -4.99
C ASP A 188 -7.52 6.60 -4.41
N THR A 189 -8.67 6.24 -3.84
CA THR A 189 -9.59 7.18 -3.19
C THR A 189 -9.86 6.73 -1.77
N LEU A 190 -9.92 7.68 -0.84
CA LEU A 190 -10.37 7.42 0.53
C LEU A 190 -11.86 7.75 0.60
N GLN A 191 -12.70 6.72 0.69
CA GLN A 191 -14.15 6.89 0.76
C GLN A 191 -14.67 6.52 2.14
N ILE A 192 -15.62 7.29 2.64
CA ILE A 192 -16.39 6.93 3.83
C ILE A 192 -17.38 5.87 3.40
N THR A 193 -17.34 4.71 4.06
CA THR A 193 -18.19 3.56 3.78
C THR A 193 -18.80 3.04 5.07
N PRO A 194 -20.01 2.47 5.03
CA PRO A 194 -20.58 1.78 6.17
C PRO A 194 -19.71 0.58 6.54
N ILE A 195 -19.63 0.28 7.83
CA ILE A 195 -18.88 -0.88 8.32
C ILE A 195 -19.61 -2.20 8.05
N SER A 196 -18.89 -3.32 8.17
CA SER A 196 -19.54 -4.63 8.13
C SER A 196 -20.15 -5.01 9.48
N GLN A 197 -21.07 -5.97 9.48
CA GLN A 197 -21.62 -6.56 10.70
C GLN A 197 -20.53 -7.17 11.59
N ALA A 198 -19.50 -7.75 10.97
CA ALA A 198 -18.33 -8.26 11.69
C ALA A 198 -17.57 -7.13 12.42
N ASN A 199 -17.34 -5.99 11.77
CA ASN A 199 -16.67 -4.84 12.41
C ASN A 199 -17.51 -4.28 13.56
N ALA A 200 -18.81 -4.06 13.33
CA ALA A 200 -19.73 -3.58 14.35
C ALA A 200 -19.73 -4.50 15.60
N SER A 201 -19.71 -5.82 15.39
CA SER A 201 -19.63 -6.80 16.47
C SER A 201 -18.31 -6.70 17.24
N GLN A 202 -17.18 -6.49 16.55
CA GLN A 202 -15.88 -6.27 17.20
C GLN A 202 -15.83 -4.96 17.99
N ARG A 203 -16.37 -3.87 17.42
CA ARG A 203 -16.49 -2.56 18.07
C ARG A 203 -17.33 -2.66 19.34
N ALA A 204 -18.51 -3.27 19.26
CA ALA A 204 -19.35 -3.53 20.43
C ALA A 204 -18.63 -4.40 21.48
N GLY A 205 -17.88 -5.42 21.03
CA GLY A 205 -17.09 -6.29 21.90
C GLY A 205 -16.01 -5.57 22.73
N ARG A 206 -15.61 -4.35 22.36
CA ARG A 206 -14.68 -3.53 23.16
C ARG A 206 -15.26 -3.12 24.51
N ALA A 207 -16.59 -2.98 24.63
CA ALA A 207 -17.27 -2.70 25.89
C ALA A 207 -17.26 -3.88 26.87
N GLY A 208 -17.09 -5.12 26.38
CA GLY A 208 -17.21 -6.34 27.17
C GLY A 208 -15.87 -6.91 27.68
N ARG A 209 -14.79 -6.14 27.63
CA ARG A 209 -13.43 -6.65 27.94
C ARG A 209 -13.12 -6.68 29.43
N THR A 210 -13.53 -5.66 30.17
CA THR A 210 -13.26 -5.52 31.61
C THR A 210 -14.44 -5.92 32.49
N GLY A 211 -15.67 -5.74 32.00
CA GLY A 211 -16.90 -6.04 32.72
C GLY A 211 -18.11 -5.96 31.79
N PRO A 212 -19.33 -6.16 32.31
CA PRO A 212 -20.56 -5.98 31.54
C PRO A 212 -20.65 -4.56 30.99
N GLY A 213 -20.86 -4.43 29.68
CA GLY A 213 -20.81 -3.16 28.97
C GLY A 213 -22.08 -2.87 28.17
N LYS A 214 -22.14 -1.68 27.56
CA LYS A 214 -23.20 -1.28 26.63
C LYS A 214 -22.61 -0.73 25.34
N ALA A 215 -23.19 -1.09 24.21
CA ALA A 215 -22.85 -0.55 22.90
C ALA A 215 -24.06 0.20 22.33
N PHE A 216 -23.86 1.45 21.96
CA PHE A 216 -24.86 2.32 21.37
C PHE A 216 -24.53 2.51 19.89
N HIS A 217 -25.34 1.91 19.02
CA HIS A 217 -25.24 2.04 17.59
C HIS A 217 -26.09 3.22 17.12
N LEU A 218 -25.48 4.17 16.43
CA LEU A 218 -26.15 5.36 15.88
C LEU A 218 -26.92 5.08 14.57
N TYR A 219 -27.15 3.80 14.28
CA TYR A 219 -27.89 3.32 13.13
C TYR A 219 -29.01 2.38 13.58
N THR A 220 -29.99 2.19 12.70
CA THR A 220 -31.16 1.34 13.01
C THR A 220 -30.80 -0.14 12.93
N GLU A 221 -31.53 -0.97 13.69
CA GLU A 221 -31.39 -2.43 13.63
C GLU A 221 -31.69 -2.98 12.21
N ARG A 222 -32.64 -2.34 11.51
CA ARG A 222 -32.96 -2.69 10.12
C ARG A 222 -31.78 -2.45 9.18
N ALA A 223 -31.13 -1.29 9.27
CA ALA A 223 -29.94 -0.99 8.47
C ALA A 223 -28.81 -1.97 8.75
N PHE A 224 -28.58 -2.30 10.02
CA PHE A 224 -27.57 -3.29 10.42
C PHE A 224 -27.82 -4.67 9.78
N ARG A 225 -29.07 -5.12 9.73
CA ARG A 225 -29.42 -6.45 9.21
C ARG A 225 -29.47 -6.52 7.69
N ASP A 226 -30.06 -5.51 7.04
CA ASP A 226 -30.42 -5.56 5.63
C ASP A 226 -29.42 -4.80 4.72
N GLU A 227 -28.76 -3.76 5.23
CA GLU A 227 -27.88 -2.88 4.42
C GLU A 227 -26.39 -3.19 4.62
N PHE A 228 -25.99 -3.60 5.83
CA PHE A 228 -24.56 -3.82 6.13
C PHE A 228 -24.09 -5.15 5.55
N TYR A 229 -22.87 -5.15 4.98
CA TYR A 229 -22.21 -6.38 4.58
C TYR A 229 -21.92 -7.27 5.79
N ILE A 230 -22.03 -8.58 5.61
CA ILE A 230 -21.75 -9.55 6.69
C ILE A 230 -20.27 -9.47 7.11
N GLN A 231 -19.37 -9.28 6.15
CA GLN A 231 -17.92 -9.19 6.36
C GLN A 231 -17.33 -8.02 5.57
N THR A 232 -16.15 -7.58 5.98
CA THR A 232 -15.36 -6.60 5.22
C THR A 232 -14.98 -7.14 3.86
N ILE A 233 -15.02 -6.24 2.87
CA ILE A 233 -14.47 -6.52 1.54
C ILE A 233 -12.93 -6.61 1.69
N PRO A 234 -12.31 -7.74 1.27
CA PRO A 234 -10.87 -7.96 1.38
C PRO A 234 -10.05 -6.88 0.68
N GLU A 235 -8.88 -6.55 1.23
CA GLU A 235 -8.03 -5.48 0.69
C GLU A 235 -7.62 -5.73 -0.76
N ILE A 236 -7.36 -6.99 -1.13
CA ILE A 236 -6.98 -7.39 -2.49
C ILE A 236 -7.98 -6.97 -3.58
N GLN A 237 -9.26 -6.78 -3.24
CA GLN A 237 -10.29 -6.39 -4.21
C GLN A 237 -10.41 -4.87 -4.39
N ARG A 238 -9.71 -4.08 -3.58
CA ARG A 238 -9.92 -2.63 -3.43
C ARG A 238 -8.62 -1.81 -3.43
N THR A 239 -7.47 -2.42 -3.69
CA THR A 239 -6.17 -1.73 -3.82
C THR A 239 -5.53 -1.96 -5.17
N ASN A 240 -4.58 -1.11 -5.55
CA ASN A 240 -3.72 -1.35 -6.70
C ASN A 240 -2.87 -2.61 -6.49
N LEU A 241 -2.83 -3.50 -7.50
CA LEU A 241 -2.14 -4.78 -7.43
C LEU A 241 -0.79 -4.78 -8.14
N ALA A 242 -0.30 -3.66 -8.68
CA ALA A 242 0.95 -3.61 -9.45
C ALA A 242 2.14 -4.24 -8.70
N ASN A 243 2.37 -3.86 -7.44
CA ASN A 243 3.45 -4.45 -6.64
C ASN A 243 3.21 -5.94 -6.34
N THR A 244 1.97 -6.33 -6.05
CA THR A 244 1.61 -7.74 -5.77
C THR A 244 1.78 -8.63 -7.00
N VAL A 245 1.38 -8.14 -8.17
CA VAL A 245 1.52 -8.84 -9.45
C VAL A 245 3.00 -9.02 -9.79
N LEU A 246 3.83 -7.99 -9.60
CA LEU A 246 5.27 -8.08 -9.77
C LEU A 246 5.88 -9.16 -8.88
N LEU A 247 5.51 -9.16 -7.59
CA LEU A 247 5.95 -10.17 -6.62
C LEU A 247 5.50 -11.58 -7.01
N LEU A 248 4.23 -11.78 -7.35
CA LEU A 248 3.70 -13.09 -7.77
C LEU A 248 4.40 -13.62 -9.02
N LYS A 249 4.67 -12.75 -10.00
CA LYS A 249 5.42 -13.12 -11.21
C LYS A 249 6.86 -13.50 -10.88
N SER A 250 7.52 -12.78 -9.97
CA SER A 250 8.88 -13.12 -9.51
C SER A 250 8.96 -14.49 -8.83
N LEU A 251 7.88 -14.90 -8.13
CA LEU A 251 7.75 -16.21 -7.49
C LEU A 251 7.44 -17.35 -8.50
N GLY A 252 7.29 -17.02 -9.79
CA GLY A 252 7.04 -17.97 -10.86
C GLY A 252 5.56 -18.32 -11.09
N VAL A 253 4.63 -17.51 -10.56
CA VAL A 253 3.19 -17.65 -10.86
C VAL A 253 2.94 -17.12 -12.27
N ARG A 254 2.74 -18.02 -13.23
CA ARG A 254 2.49 -17.64 -14.63
C ARG A 254 1.08 -17.10 -14.84
N ASP A 255 0.08 -17.88 -14.42
CA ASP A 255 -1.33 -17.51 -14.52
C ASP A 255 -1.80 -16.95 -13.17
N LEU A 256 -2.21 -15.69 -13.19
CA LEU A 256 -2.73 -14.98 -12.03
C LEU A 256 -4.22 -15.25 -11.84
N LEU A 257 -4.94 -15.62 -12.90
CA LEU A 257 -6.38 -15.90 -12.85
C LEU A 257 -6.65 -17.27 -12.21
N ASP A 258 -5.76 -18.23 -12.43
CA ASP A 258 -5.79 -19.58 -11.82
C ASP A 258 -5.07 -19.64 -10.45
N PHE A 259 -4.61 -18.50 -9.93
CA PHE A 259 -3.99 -18.51 -8.61
C PHE A 259 -5.04 -18.72 -7.51
N ASP A 260 -4.71 -19.55 -6.51
CA ASP A 260 -5.55 -19.88 -5.36
C ASP A 260 -5.74 -18.68 -4.41
N PHE A 261 -6.50 -17.68 -4.81
CA PHE A 261 -6.98 -16.64 -3.91
C PHE A 261 -8.21 -17.13 -3.15
N MET A 262 -8.35 -16.70 -1.89
CA MET A 262 -9.57 -16.96 -1.13
C MET A 262 -10.75 -16.21 -1.73
N ASP A 263 -10.54 -14.92 -2.00
CA ASP A 263 -11.43 -14.08 -2.79
C ASP A 263 -10.58 -13.44 -3.90
N PRO A 264 -10.81 -13.80 -5.18
CA PRO A 264 -10.00 -13.29 -6.28
C PRO A 264 -10.23 -11.79 -6.49
N PRO A 265 -9.20 -11.03 -6.91
CA PRO A 265 -9.37 -9.64 -7.29
C PRO A 265 -10.17 -9.50 -8.59
N PRO A 266 -10.82 -8.34 -8.83
CA PRO A 266 -11.47 -8.04 -10.10
C PRO A 266 -10.50 -8.16 -11.28
N GLN A 267 -10.95 -8.78 -12.38
CA GLN A 267 -10.12 -8.97 -13.57
C GLN A 267 -9.65 -7.63 -14.17
N GLU A 268 -10.47 -6.59 -14.10
CA GLU A 268 -10.11 -5.23 -14.56
C GLU A 268 -8.87 -4.72 -13.81
N THR A 269 -8.81 -4.88 -12.48
CA THR A 269 -7.66 -4.47 -11.66
C THR A 269 -6.39 -5.25 -12.02
N ILE A 270 -6.49 -6.58 -12.21
CA ILE A 270 -5.33 -7.40 -12.64
C ILE A 270 -4.84 -6.94 -14.02
N SER A 271 -5.76 -6.69 -14.94
CA SER A 271 -5.45 -6.29 -16.32
C SER A 271 -4.75 -4.93 -16.36
N THR A 272 -5.26 -3.95 -15.61
CA THR A 272 -4.64 -2.63 -15.49
C THR A 272 -3.27 -2.72 -14.83
N SER A 273 -3.12 -3.49 -13.74
CA SER A 273 -1.82 -3.68 -13.09
C SER A 273 -0.78 -4.37 -14.00
N LEU A 274 -1.19 -5.37 -14.80
CA LEU A 274 -0.32 -5.98 -15.81
C LEU A 274 0.08 -4.97 -16.89
N PHE A 275 -0.88 -4.16 -17.35
CA PHE A 275 -0.61 -3.11 -18.33
C PHE A 275 0.34 -2.04 -17.79
N ASP A 276 0.20 -1.62 -16.53
CA ASP A 276 1.10 -0.64 -15.93
C ASP A 276 2.52 -1.19 -15.76
N LEU A 277 2.66 -2.45 -15.34
CA LEU A 277 3.97 -3.11 -15.26
C LEU A 277 4.63 -3.30 -16.63
N TRP A 278 3.84 -3.68 -17.64
CA TRP A 278 4.30 -3.73 -19.03
C TRP A 278 4.69 -2.34 -19.53
N ALA A 279 3.87 -1.32 -19.24
CA ALA A 279 4.14 0.05 -19.59
C ALA A 279 5.48 0.49 -19.00
N LEU A 280 5.77 0.17 -17.74
CA LEU A 280 7.04 0.46 -17.05
C LEU A 280 8.23 -0.35 -17.59
N GLY A 281 8.01 -1.38 -18.41
CA GLY A 281 9.05 -2.28 -18.91
C GLY A 281 9.45 -3.39 -17.94
N ALA A 282 8.67 -3.60 -16.87
CA ALA A 282 8.87 -4.67 -15.91
C ALA A 282 8.45 -6.03 -16.47
N LEU A 283 7.45 -6.03 -17.35
CA LEU A 283 6.94 -7.22 -18.05
C LEU A 283 7.21 -7.10 -19.56
N ASP A 284 7.46 -8.23 -20.20
CA ASP A 284 7.51 -8.32 -21.65
C ASP A 284 6.10 -8.44 -22.27
N ASN A 285 6.02 -8.51 -23.61
CA ASN A 285 4.75 -8.62 -24.33
C ASN A 285 4.02 -9.95 -24.09
N LEU A 286 4.68 -10.95 -23.50
CA LEU A 286 4.13 -12.26 -23.16
C LEU A 286 3.68 -12.33 -21.69
N GLY A 287 3.96 -11.28 -20.90
CA GLY A 287 3.65 -11.20 -19.47
C GLY A 287 4.66 -11.93 -18.58
N ASP A 288 5.87 -12.19 -19.08
CA ASP A 288 7.02 -12.69 -18.32
C ASP A 288 7.89 -11.54 -17.80
N LEU A 289 8.65 -11.81 -16.73
CA LEU A 289 9.44 -10.82 -16.04
C LEU A 289 10.74 -10.48 -16.81
N THR A 290 10.93 -9.20 -17.12
CA THR A 290 12.16 -8.68 -17.75
C THR A 290 13.32 -8.64 -16.75
N GLU A 291 14.52 -8.32 -17.22
CA GLU A 291 15.67 -8.08 -16.32
C GLU A 291 15.43 -6.86 -15.41
N LEU A 292 14.84 -5.79 -15.96
CA LEU A 292 14.40 -4.63 -15.19
C LEU A 292 13.37 -5.02 -14.13
N GLY A 293 12.35 -5.81 -14.49
CA GLY A 293 11.35 -6.29 -13.53
C GLY A 293 11.93 -7.17 -12.41
N ARG A 294 12.94 -7.99 -12.73
CA ARG A 294 13.69 -8.76 -11.72
C ARG A 294 14.42 -7.86 -10.73
N GLN A 295 15.07 -6.81 -11.22
CA GLN A 295 15.75 -5.84 -10.36
C GLN A 295 14.75 -5.05 -9.51
N MET A 296 13.62 -4.63 -10.08
CA MET A 296 12.55 -3.91 -9.35
C MET A 296 12.03 -4.69 -8.15
N THR A 297 11.92 -6.03 -8.25
CA THR A 297 11.42 -6.88 -7.17
C THR A 297 12.31 -6.85 -5.91
N SER A 298 13.58 -6.49 -6.05
CA SER A 298 14.49 -6.39 -4.91
C SER A 298 14.20 -5.20 -3.98
N PHE A 299 13.40 -4.23 -4.46
CA PHE A 299 13.07 -3.03 -3.72
C PHE A 299 11.66 -3.13 -3.09
N PRO A 300 11.51 -2.85 -1.79
CA PRO A 300 10.22 -2.89 -1.10
C PRO A 300 9.42 -1.59 -1.31
N MET A 301 9.17 -1.21 -2.56
CA MET A 301 8.49 0.04 -2.92
C MET A 301 7.64 -0.13 -4.19
N ASP A 302 6.86 0.90 -4.55
CA ASP A 302 6.05 0.86 -5.75
C ASP A 302 6.90 0.69 -7.02
N PRO A 303 6.42 -0.06 -8.03
CA PRO A 303 7.18 -0.34 -9.25
C PRO A 303 7.71 0.91 -9.98
N SER A 304 6.94 2.00 -9.98
CA SER A 304 7.35 3.28 -10.57
C SER A 304 8.55 3.90 -9.85
N MET A 305 8.56 3.85 -8.51
CA MET A 305 9.68 4.33 -7.69
C MET A 305 10.90 3.41 -7.81
N ALA A 306 10.68 2.09 -7.84
CA ALA A 306 11.75 1.11 -8.07
C ALA A 306 12.42 1.34 -9.44
N LYS A 307 11.62 1.65 -10.47
CA LYS A 307 12.14 2.04 -11.79
C LYS A 307 13.07 3.24 -11.72
N LEU A 308 12.65 4.30 -11.02
CA LEU A 308 13.45 5.51 -10.89
C LEU A 308 14.80 5.25 -10.25
N VAL A 309 14.84 4.46 -9.18
CA VAL A 309 16.11 4.12 -8.53
C VAL A 309 17.05 3.38 -9.49
N ILE A 310 16.51 2.46 -10.29
CA ILE A 310 17.31 1.70 -11.27
C ILE A 310 17.78 2.61 -12.42
N THR A 311 16.89 3.37 -13.04
CA THR A 311 17.23 4.24 -14.19
C THR A 311 18.13 5.40 -13.78
N SER A 312 18.07 5.86 -12.53
CA SER A 312 18.96 6.92 -12.02
C SER A 312 20.44 6.55 -12.09
N CYS A 313 20.76 5.24 -12.05
CA CYS A 313 22.13 4.75 -12.22
C CYS A 313 22.63 4.92 -13.67
N GLU A 314 21.73 4.83 -14.65
CA GLU A 314 22.05 5.02 -16.07
C GLU A 314 22.26 6.49 -16.41
N TYR A 315 21.48 7.39 -15.79
CA TYR A 315 21.58 8.83 -15.98
C TYR A 315 22.63 9.53 -15.10
N GLY A 316 23.16 8.83 -14.08
CA GLY A 316 24.17 9.39 -13.16
C GLY A 316 23.63 10.36 -12.10
N CYS A 317 22.34 10.24 -11.72
CA CYS A 317 21.66 11.08 -10.73
C CYS A 317 21.10 10.28 -9.53
N SER A 318 21.75 9.15 -9.23
CA SER A 318 21.28 8.19 -8.24
C SER A 318 21.23 8.71 -6.81
N GLU A 319 22.11 9.64 -6.42
CA GLU A 319 22.12 10.17 -5.04
C GLU A 319 20.91 11.08 -4.77
N GLU A 320 20.57 11.92 -5.74
CA GLU A 320 19.42 12.82 -5.71
C GLU A 320 18.12 12.03 -5.75
N ILE A 321 18.00 11.07 -6.68
CA ILE A 321 16.79 10.25 -6.83
C ILE A 321 16.56 9.37 -5.61
N LEU A 322 17.62 8.78 -5.03
CA LEU A 322 17.53 8.02 -3.78
C LEU A 322 16.92 8.87 -2.66
N THR A 323 17.33 10.14 -2.58
CA THR A 323 16.81 11.09 -1.58
C THR A 323 15.35 11.44 -1.85
N ILE A 324 14.99 11.72 -3.10
CA ILE A 324 13.61 12.03 -3.52
C ILE A 324 12.67 10.85 -3.21
N VAL A 325 13.05 9.63 -3.62
CA VAL A 325 12.27 8.41 -3.37
C VAL A 325 12.06 8.17 -1.87
N SER A 326 13.09 8.44 -1.06
CA SER A 326 12.99 8.32 0.40
C SER A 326 12.03 9.34 1.01
N MET A 327 12.01 10.57 0.48
CA MET A 327 11.10 11.63 0.90
C MET A 327 9.65 11.38 0.45
N LEU A 328 9.43 10.77 -0.71
CA LEU A 328 8.10 10.35 -1.18
C LEU A 328 7.53 9.18 -0.36
N SER A 329 8.40 8.32 0.19
CA SER A 329 7.99 7.14 0.97
C SER A 329 7.51 7.47 2.39
N VAL A 330 7.66 8.73 2.84
CA VAL A 330 7.19 9.20 4.15
C VAL A 330 5.93 10.06 3.99
N PRO A 331 5.06 10.12 5.02
CA PRO A 331 3.98 11.11 5.03
C PRO A 331 4.51 12.54 4.87
N SER A 332 3.65 13.45 4.42
CA SER A 332 4.02 14.86 4.18
C SER A 332 4.90 15.43 5.30
N VAL A 333 6.09 15.89 4.91
CA VAL A 333 7.10 16.42 5.84
C VAL A 333 6.72 17.81 6.34
N PHE A 334 5.90 18.54 5.58
CA PHE A 334 5.44 19.87 5.94
C PHE A 334 4.33 19.80 6.98
N TYR A 335 4.51 20.54 8.07
CA TYR A 335 3.52 20.75 9.12
C TYR A 335 2.85 22.10 8.92
N ARG A 336 1.51 22.14 8.88
CA ARG A 336 0.75 23.37 8.68
C ARG A 336 -0.28 23.57 9.81
N PRO A 337 0.11 24.15 10.95
CA PRO A 337 -0.80 24.43 12.06
C PRO A 337 -1.83 25.51 11.66
N LYS A 338 -3.11 25.31 12.03
CA LYS A 338 -4.21 26.25 11.74
C LYS A 338 -3.94 27.66 12.28
N GLU A 339 -3.30 27.79 13.44
CA GLU A 339 -3.01 29.09 14.07
C GLU A 339 -1.87 29.86 13.41
N ARG A 340 -0.96 29.19 12.69
CA ARG A 340 0.27 29.78 12.13
C ARG A 340 0.45 29.43 10.65
N MET A 341 -0.65 29.46 9.90
CA MET A 341 -0.64 29.07 8.49
C MET A 341 0.27 29.96 7.64
N GLU A 342 0.18 31.29 7.81
CA GLU A 342 0.98 32.24 7.01
C GLU A 342 2.49 32.11 7.27
N GLU A 343 2.89 31.92 8.53
CA GLU A 343 4.30 31.68 8.89
C GLU A 343 4.83 30.36 8.30
N ALA A 344 4.01 29.31 8.34
CA ALA A 344 4.35 28.01 7.78
C ALA A 344 4.50 28.07 6.26
N ASP A 345 3.57 28.76 5.58
CA ASP A 345 3.60 28.93 4.12
C ASP A 345 4.82 29.78 3.70
N ALA A 346 5.15 30.86 4.42
CA ALA A 346 6.34 31.67 4.16
C ALA A 346 7.67 30.94 4.44
N ALA A 347 7.71 30.07 5.45
CA ALA A 347 8.87 29.21 5.69
C ALA A 347 9.05 28.18 4.57
N ARG A 348 7.93 27.70 4.02
CA ARG A 348 7.90 26.70 2.96
C ARG A 348 8.36 27.25 1.60
N GLU A 349 7.98 28.49 1.28
CA GLU A 349 8.40 29.18 0.06
C GLU A 349 9.94 29.23 -0.11
N LYS A 350 10.69 29.25 0.99
CA LYS A 350 12.17 29.25 0.97
C LYS A 350 12.76 27.96 0.41
N PHE A 351 12.01 26.86 0.41
CA PHE A 351 12.45 25.57 -0.10
C PHE A 351 11.97 25.30 -1.52
N PHE A 352 11.01 26.09 -2.02
CA PHE A 352 10.36 25.85 -3.30
C PHE A 352 11.34 25.97 -4.46
N ASP A 353 11.29 24.94 -5.30
CA ASP A 353 11.84 24.98 -6.64
C ASP A 353 10.71 25.27 -7.63
N SER A 354 10.91 26.27 -8.49
CA SER A 354 9.89 26.74 -9.44
C SER A 354 9.59 25.73 -10.55
N THR A 355 10.40 24.69 -10.71
CA THR A 355 10.27 23.69 -11.78
C THR A 355 9.72 22.36 -11.28
N SER A 356 9.84 22.04 -9.98
CA SER A 356 9.58 20.70 -9.48
C SER A 356 9.34 20.62 -7.96
N ASP A 357 8.21 20.01 -7.57
CA ASP A 357 7.95 19.64 -6.17
C ASP A 357 8.91 18.52 -5.70
N HIS A 358 9.32 17.63 -6.60
CA HIS A 358 10.29 16.59 -6.26
C HIS A 358 11.65 17.19 -5.88
N LEU A 359 12.08 18.25 -6.57
CA LEU A 359 13.31 18.99 -6.22
C LEU A 359 13.13 19.80 -4.95
N THR A 360 11.92 20.31 -4.67
CA THR A 360 11.60 20.92 -3.38
C THR A 360 11.86 19.94 -2.23
N LEU A 361 11.44 18.68 -2.35
CA LEU A 361 11.72 17.65 -1.34
C LEU A 361 13.22 17.36 -1.18
N LEU A 362 13.96 17.35 -2.28
CA LEU A 362 15.43 17.22 -2.27
C LEU A 362 16.08 18.37 -1.49
N ASN A 363 15.66 19.61 -1.78
CA ASN A 363 16.19 20.81 -1.15
C ASN A 363 15.92 20.82 0.36
N VAL A 364 14.71 20.44 0.79
CA VAL A 364 14.36 20.28 2.21
C VAL A 364 15.31 19.29 2.90
N TYR A 365 15.55 18.13 2.31
CA TYR A 365 16.44 17.12 2.90
C TYR A 365 17.90 17.59 2.96
N GLN A 366 18.40 18.21 1.87
CA GLN A 366 19.78 18.72 1.83
C GLN A 366 20.01 19.83 2.85
N GLN A 367 19.07 20.77 3.00
CA GLN A 367 19.17 21.83 4.01
C GLN A 367 19.08 21.27 5.44
N TRP A 368 18.24 20.27 5.68
CA TRP A 368 18.17 19.59 6.98
C TRP A 368 19.47 18.87 7.33
N ALA A 369 20.03 18.13 6.37
CA ALA A 369 21.29 17.41 6.53
C ALA A 369 22.47 18.36 6.74
N GLY A 370 22.52 19.48 5.98
CA GLY A 370 23.55 20.52 6.09
C GLY A 370 23.54 21.26 7.44
N ASN A 371 22.35 21.43 8.04
CA ASN A 371 22.19 22.04 9.37
C ASN A 371 22.42 21.06 10.54
N GLY A 372 23.05 19.91 10.28
CA GLY A 372 23.42 18.94 11.30
C GLY A 372 22.25 18.16 11.89
N ARG A 373 21.16 17.98 11.11
CA ARG A 373 19.98 17.14 11.48
C ARG A 373 19.31 17.56 12.79
N ARG A 374 19.31 18.86 13.09
CA ARG A 374 18.80 19.39 14.36
C ARG A 374 17.28 19.47 14.38
N ASP A 375 16.66 18.94 15.42
CA ASP A 375 15.19 19.02 15.62
C ASP A 375 14.72 20.47 15.76
N GLY A 376 15.51 21.32 16.41
CA GLY A 376 15.19 22.74 16.56
C GLY A 376 15.05 23.45 15.21
N TRP A 377 15.84 23.07 14.20
CA TRP A 377 15.74 23.62 12.84
C TRP A 377 14.43 23.17 12.17
N CYS A 378 14.05 21.90 12.33
CA CYS A 378 12.77 21.41 11.82
C CYS A 378 11.59 22.18 12.41
N VAL A 379 11.60 22.45 13.72
CA VAL A 379 10.52 23.20 14.39
C VAL A 379 10.44 24.63 13.87
N THR A 380 11.56 25.33 13.68
CA THR A 380 11.57 26.70 13.14
C THR A 380 11.08 26.79 11.70
N HIS A 381 11.23 25.72 10.92
CA HIS A 381 10.84 25.65 9.52
C HIS A 381 9.52 24.89 9.30
N PHE A 382 8.77 24.59 10.36
CA PHE A 382 7.51 23.84 10.30
C PHE A 382 7.63 22.50 9.56
N LEU A 383 8.68 21.74 9.85
CA LEU A 383 8.94 20.40 9.32
C LEU A 383 8.78 19.35 10.42
N HIS A 384 8.29 18.17 10.07
CA HIS A 384 8.19 17.03 11.00
C HIS A 384 9.54 16.32 11.18
N PRO A 385 10.21 16.41 12.35
CA PRO A 385 11.52 15.78 12.56
C PRO A 385 11.45 14.25 12.53
N LYS A 386 10.35 13.65 13.01
CA LYS A 386 10.13 12.20 12.96
C LYS A 386 10.04 11.69 11.52
N ALA A 387 9.40 12.45 10.62
CA ALA A 387 9.29 12.09 9.21
C ALA A 387 10.64 12.19 8.48
N LEU A 388 11.43 13.23 8.75
CA LEU A 388 12.78 13.38 8.17
C LEU A 388 13.75 12.28 8.61
N ARG A 389 13.74 11.90 9.89
CA ARG A 389 14.55 10.77 10.37
C ARG A 389 14.13 9.45 9.73
N ARG A 390 12.82 9.21 9.61
CA ARG A 390 12.27 8.05 8.91
C ARG A 390 12.72 8.04 7.44
N ALA A 391 12.73 9.19 6.76
CA ALA A 391 13.23 9.31 5.40
C ALA A 391 14.72 8.97 5.32
N GLU A 392 15.54 9.41 6.27
CA GLU A 392 16.96 9.04 6.34
C GLU A 392 17.17 7.53 6.58
N GLU A 393 16.38 6.91 7.45
CA GLU A 393 16.39 5.45 7.67
C GLU A 393 16.06 4.69 6.38
N ILE A 394 15.00 5.09 5.67
CA ILE A 394 14.59 4.50 4.39
C ILE A 394 15.69 4.71 3.33
N ARG A 395 16.28 5.91 3.28
CA ARG A 395 17.39 6.23 2.37
C ARG A 395 18.57 5.30 2.58
N ASN A 396 18.93 5.04 3.84
CA ASN A 396 20.02 4.13 4.17
C ASN A 396 19.69 2.68 3.78
N GLN A 397 18.45 2.22 4.03
CA GLN A 397 18.01 0.87 3.64
C GLN A 397 18.06 0.68 2.12
N ILE A 398 17.54 1.65 1.35
CA ILE A 398 17.57 1.57 -0.13
C ILE A 398 19.02 1.62 -0.61
N ARG A 399 19.89 2.47 -0.03
CA ARG A 399 21.32 2.52 -0.36
C ARG A 399 22.01 1.17 -0.15
N ASP A 400 21.69 0.48 0.95
CA ASP A 400 22.28 -0.83 1.26
C ASP A 400 21.81 -1.87 0.23
N ILE A 401 20.54 -1.85 -0.16
CA ILE A 401 20.01 -2.68 -1.25
C ILE A 401 20.73 -2.37 -2.57
N MET A 402 20.91 -1.08 -2.92
CA MET A 402 21.60 -0.67 -4.14
C MET A 402 23.05 -1.18 -4.18
N THR A 403 23.74 -1.07 -3.05
CA THR A 403 25.13 -1.54 -2.90
C THR A 403 25.21 -3.06 -3.03
N SER A 404 24.26 -3.80 -2.44
CA SER A 404 24.18 -5.27 -2.56
C SER A 404 23.96 -5.74 -4.00
N ASN A 405 23.19 -4.96 -4.78
CA ASN A 405 22.92 -5.18 -6.20
C ASN A 405 24.01 -4.59 -7.13
N LYS A 406 25.11 -4.08 -6.58
CA LYS A 406 26.25 -3.49 -7.33
C LYS A 406 25.90 -2.28 -8.19
N MET A 407 24.90 -1.49 -7.79
CA MET A 407 24.58 -0.22 -8.44
C MET A 407 25.50 0.89 -7.94
N GLN A 408 25.99 1.73 -8.87
CA GLN A 408 26.90 2.83 -8.54
C GLN A 408 26.11 4.06 -8.08
N LEU A 409 26.54 4.65 -6.98
CA LEU A 409 25.99 5.90 -6.45
C LEU A 409 26.80 7.07 -6.99
N VAL A 410 26.23 7.77 -7.96
CA VAL A 410 26.76 8.98 -8.60
C VAL A 410 25.76 10.12 -8.41
N SER A 411 26.29 11.31 -8.13
CA SER A 411 25.56 12.58 -8.07
C SER A 411 25.71 13.34 -9.40
N CYS A 412 24.62 13.97 -9.86
CA CYS A 412 24.59 14.72 -11.12
C CYS A 412 25.17 16.14 -11.02
N GLY A 413 25.69 16.54 -9.85
CA GLY A 413 26.26 17.87 -9.65
C GLY A 413 25.19 18.97 -9.68
N TYR A 414 25.32 19.92 -10.61
CA TYR A 414 24.44 21.10 -10.70
C TYR A 414 23.33 20.98 -11.74
N ASP A 415 23.37 19.98 -12.61
CA ASP A 415 22.37 19.82 -13.68
C ASP A 415 21.15 19.04 -13.18
N MET A 416 20.13 19.80 -12.74
CA MET A 416 18.88 19.25 -12.22
C MET A 416 17.92 18.80 -13.32
N ASP A 417 18.18 19.12 -14.60
CA ASP A 417 17.35 18.63 -15.71
C ASP A 417 17.53 17.13 -15.92
N ILE A 418 18.71 16.58 -15.61
CA ILE A 418 18.96 15.13 -15.58
C ILE A 418 18.05 14.45 -14.55
N VAL A 419 17.85 15.07 -13.39
CA VAL A 419 16.93 14.56 -12.35
C VAL A 419 15.49 14.59 -12.87
N ARG A 420 15.05 15.70 -13.49
CA ARG A 420 13.71 15.82 -14.08
C ARG A 420 13.47 14.79 -15.19
N LEU A 421 14.46 14.58 -16.06
CA LEU A 421 14.43 13.55 -17.10
C LEU A 421 14.33 12.14 -16.50
N CYS A 422 15.08 11.86 -15.44
CA CYS A 422 14.99 10.59 -14.73
C CYS A 422 13.60 10.39 -14.11
N ILE A 423 13.03 11.40 -13.44
CA ILE A 423 11.66 11.34 -12.89
C ILE A 423 10.64 11.06 -14.00
N CYS A 424 10.81 11.69 -15.17
CA CYS A 424 9.98 11.44 -16.36
C CYS A 424 10.04 9.96 -16.79
N SER A 425 11.19 9.30 -16.70
CA SER A 425 11.35 7.87 -17.07
C SER A 425 10.55 6.91 -16.18
N GLY A 426 10.28 7.27 -14.92
CA GLY A 426 9.44 6.48 -14.02
C GLY A 426 7.96 6.83 -14.16
N TYR A 427 7.64 8.10 -14.31
CA TYR A 427 6.28 8.64 -14.20
C TYR A 427 5.64 9.08 -15.51
N TYR A 428 6.19 8.76 -16.70
CA TYR A 428 5.55 9.12 -17.97
C TYR A 428 4.12 8.60 -18.12
N HIS A 429 3.76 7.50 -17.44
CA HIS A 429 2.40 6.97 -17.44
C HIS A 429 1.39 7.88 -16.70
N GLN A 430 1.88 8.73 -15.79
CA GLN A 430 1.15 9.73 -15.02
C GLN A 430 1.49 11.14 -15.52
N ALA A 431 1.40 11.34 -16.84
CA ALA A 431 1.61 12.64 -17.47
C ALA A 431 0.28 13.37 -17.74
N ALA A 432 0.27 14.68 -17.50
CA ALA A 432 -0.86 15.57 -17.73
C ALA A 432 -0.49 16.76 -18.61
N LYS A 433 -1.48 17.26 -19.34
CA LYS A 433 -1.35 18.41 -20.24
C LYS A 433 -2.31 19.53 -19.84
N ARG A 434 -1.81 20.77 -19.87
CA ARG A 434 -2.62 21.98 -19.63
C ARG A 434 -3.73 22.11 -20.68
N LYS A 435 -4.98 22.26 -20.23
CA LYS A 435 -6.16 22.47 -21.07
C LYS A 435 -6.71 23.90 -20.94
N GLY A 436 -6.62 24.49 -19.74
CA GLY A 436 -7.12 25.83 -19.43
C GLY A 436 -6.46 26.43 -18.18
N LEU A 437 -7.04 27.51 -17.66
CA LEU A 437 -6.60 28.16 -16.42
C LEU A 437 -6.76 27.21 -15.23
N GLY A 438 -5.64 26.67 -14.73
CA GLY A 438 -5.61 25.79 -13.56
C GLY A 438 -6.15 24.37 -13.79
N GLU A 439 -6.49 24.01 -15.02
CA GLU A 439 -6.99 22.66 -15.38
C GLU A 439 -6.02 21.92 -16.30
N TYR A 440 -5.72 20.69 -15.89
CA TYR A 440 -4.88 19.73 -16.57
C TYR A 440 -5.70 18.50 -16.98
N LEU A 441 -5.32 17.88 -18.08
CA LEU A 441 -5.93 16.66 -18.59
C LEU A 441 -4.90 15.54 -18.58
N ASN A 442 -5.21 14.41 -17.96
CA ASN A 442 -4.34 13.23 -18.03
C ASN A 442 -4.22 12.77 -19.50
N LEU A 443 -3.00 12.55 -19.98
CA LEU A 443 -2.74 12.19 -21.37
C LEU A 443 -3.22 10.78 -21.74
N ARG A 444 -3.39 9.89 -20.76
CA ARG A 444 -3.84 8.50 -20.93
C ARG A 444 -5.33 8.37 -20.65
N THR A 445 -5.78 8.79 -19.47
CA THR A 445 -7.17 8.55 -19.02
C THR A 445 -8.13 9.65 -19.46
N SER A 446 -7.63 10.79 -19.95
CA SER A 446 -8.45 11.98 -20.26
C SER A 446 -9.28 12.50 -19.07
N VAL A 447 -8.87 12.17 -17.84
CA VAL A 447 -9.45 12.72 -16.61
C VAL A 447 -8.98 14.17 -16.43
N SER A 448 -9.92 15.06 -16.08
CA SER A 448 -9.61 16.46 -15.74
C SER A 448 -9.10 16.53 -14.30
N MET A 449 -8.04 17.28 -14.07
CA MET A 449 -7.32 17.35 -12.80
C MET A 449 -6.83 18.78 -12.55
N GLN A 450 -6.62 19.13 -11.28
CA GLN A 450 -6.08 20.42 -10.86
C GLN A 450 -4.76 20.22 -10.11
N LEU A 451 -3.90 21.24 -10.09
CA LEU A 451 -2.72 21.24 -9.23
C LEU A 451 -3.17 21.35 -7.77
N HIS A 452 -2.62 20.52 -6.89
CA HIS A 452 -2.91 20.67 -5.47
C HIS A 452 -2.40 22.03 -4.96
N PRO A 453 -3.17 22.77 -4.13
CA PRO A 453 -2.77 24.11 -3.65
C PRO A 453 -1.43 24.15 -2.90
N THR A 454 -0.96 23.00 -2.42
CA THR A 454 0.34 22.88 -1.74
C THR A 454 1.52 22.73 -2.68
N SER A 455 1.31 22.59 -3.99
CA SER A 455 2.39 22.47 -4.97
C SER A 455 3.08 23.81 -5.17
N ALA A 456 4.39 23.81 -5.33
CA ALA A 456 5.17 25.01 -5.67
C ALA A 456 4.72 25.60 -7.03
N LEU A 457 4.22 24.74 -7.92
CA LEU A 457 3.73 25.10 -9.26
C LEU A 457 2.33 25.72 -9.25
N TYR A 458 1.60 25.69 -8.12
CA TYR A 458 0.27 26.30 -8.06
C TYR A 458 0.34 27.84 -8.12
N ASN A 459 1.35 28.42 -7.45
CA ASN A 459 1.56 29.87 -7.38
C ASN A 459 2.53 30.40 -8.46
N SER A 460 3.01 29.55 -9.37
CA SER A 460 3.87 30.00 -10.46
C SER A 460 3.07 30.85 -11.45
N GLY A 461 3.53 32.07 -11.72
CA GLY A 461 2.83 33.01 -12.62
C GLY A 461 2.63 32.53 -14.05
N ASP A 462 3.41 31.54 -14.50
CA ASP A 462 3.21 30.84 -15.78
C ASP A 462 3.14 29.31 -15.54
N PRO A 463 1.94 28.71 -15.56
CA PRO A 463 1.80 27.29 -15.30
C PRO A 463 2.31 26.45 -16.50
N PRO A 464 3.10 25.41 -16.26
CA PRO A 464 3.71 24.57 -17.30
C PRO A 464 2.68 23.88 -18.22
N ASP A 465 3.03 23.69 -19.50
CA ASP A 465 2.17 23.02 -20.49
C ASP A 465 2.04 21.51 -20.25
N TYR A 466 3.13 20.86 -19.84
CA TYR A 466 3.20 19.43 -19.56
C TYR A 466 3.80 19.19 -18.19
N VAL A 467 3.17 18.30 -17.44
CA VAL A 467 3.59 17.94 -16.09
C VAL A 467 3.48 16.44 -15.88
N ILE A 468 4.34 15.92 -15.02
CA ILE A 468 4.20 14.59 -14.42
C ILE A 468 3.87 14.75 -12.94
N TYR A 469 3.12 13.80 -12.40
CA TYR A 469 2.72 13.81 -10.99
C TYR A 469 2.98 12.45 -10.35
N HIS A 470 3.15 12.43 -9.03
CA HIS A 470 3.38 11.21 -8.25
C HIS A 470 2.08 10.49 -7.89
N GLU A 471 1.11 11.24 -7.36
CA GLU A 471 -0.16 10.68 -6.89
C GLU A 471 -1.33 11.61 -7.26
N LEU A 472 -2.49 11.01 -7.51
CA LEU A 472 -3.74 11.72 -7.73
C LEU A 472 -4.65 11.53 -6.51
N ILE A 473 -5.00 12.63 -5.85
CA ILE A 473 -5.82 12.64 -4.63
C ILE A 473 -7.22 13.15 -4.98
N LEU A 474 -8.24 12.34 -4.69
CA LEU A 474 -9.64 12.78 -4.77
C LEU A 474 -10.07 13.38 -3.43
N THR A 475 -10.41 14.67 -3.44
CA THR A 475 -11.14 15.31 -2.33
C THR A 475 -12.51 15.79 -2.85
N SER A 476 -12.73 17.10 -2.96
CA SER A 476 -13.86 17.68 -3.70
C SER A 476 -13.63 17.69 -5.21
N LYS A 477 -12.35 17.72 -5.61
CA LYS A 477 -11.87 17.64 -6.99
C LYS A 477 -10.64 16.73 -7.05
N GLU A 478 -10.28 16.30 -8.25
CA GLU A 478 -9.07 15.54 -8.52
C GLU A 478 -7.85 16.47 -8.48
N TYR A 479 -7.00 16.30 -7.46
CA TYR A 479 -5.79 17.09 -7.29
C TYR A 479 -4.53 16.25 -7.53
N MET A 480 -3.62 16.76 -8.35
CA MET A 480 -2.29 16.19 -8.55
C MET A 480 -1.36 16.60 -7.40
N SER A 481 -0.76 15.60 -6.75
CA SER A 481 0.22 15.77 -5.69
C SER A 481 1.64 15.49 -6.21
N CYS A 482 2.61 16.29 -5.73
CA CYS A 482 4.02 16.27 -6.10
C CYS A 482 4.24 16.30 -7.62
N VAL A 483 4.28 17.50 -8.18
CA VAL A 483 4.28 17.73 -9.63
C VAL A 483 5.64 18.24 -10.11
N THR A 484 6.05 17.79 -11.29
CA THR A 484 7.28 18.24 -11.97
C THR A 484 6.99 18.64 -13.40
N THR A 485 7.57 19.78 -13.81
CA THR A 485 7.52 20.25 -15.20
C THR A 485 8.36 19.36 -16.11
N VAL A 486 7.83 19.00 -17.28
CA VAL A 486 8.54 18.16 -18.25
C VAL A 486 8.38 18.67 -19.67
N ASP A 487 9.38 18.40 -20.49
CA ASP A 487 9.32 18.70 -21.92
C ASP A 487 8.54 17.61 -22.68
N ALA A 488 7.81 18.05 -23.73
CA ALA A 488 7.05 17.15 -24.57
C ALA A 488 7.93 16.16 -25.36
N THR A 489 9.18 16.53 -25.65
CA THR A 489 10.17 15.67 -26.32
C THR A 489 10.56 14.51 -25.43
N TRP A 490 10.85 14.76 -24.14
CA TRP A 490 11.21 13.72 -23.18
C TRP A 490 10.08 12.69 -23.01
N LEU A 491 8.82 13.15 -22.96
CA LEU A 491 7.66 12.26 -22.91
C LEU A 491 7.56 11.37 -24.16
N ALA A 492 7.86 11.91 -25.34
CA ALA A 492 7.82 11.14 -26.58
C ALA A 492 9.00 10.17 -26.73
N ASP A 493 10.18 10.54 -26.27
CA ASP A 493 11.37 9.69 -26.36
C ASP A 493 11.30 8.52 -25.36
N LEU A 494 10.94 8.81 -24.10
CA LEU A 494 10.84 7.80 -23.03
C LEU A 494 9.55 6.98 -23.13
N GLY A 495 8.48 7.60 -23.61
CA GLY A 495 7.16 7.01 -23.76
C GLY A 495 6.78 6.77 -25.21
N ALA A 496 7.70 6.43 -26.11
CA ALA A 496 7.45 6.28 -27.55
C ALA A 496 6.30 5.31 -27.91
N VAL A 497 5.97 4.37 -27.01
CA VAL A 497 4.84 3.45 -27.13
C VAL A 497 3.49 4.17 -26.92
N PHE A 498 3.46 5.20 -26.08
CA PHE A 498 2.25 5.92 -25.66
C PHE A 498 2.11 7.30 -26.29
N TYR A 499 3.22 7.98 -26.56
CA TYR A 499 3.24 9.38 -26.94
C TYR A 499 3.97 9.56 -28.28
N SER A 500 3.38 10.40 -29.13
CA SER A 500 4.00 10.86 -30.36
C SER A 500 3.82 12.36 -30.50
N VAL A 501 4.90 13.11 -30.71
CA VAL A 501 4.81 14.55 -30.94
C VAL A 501 4.19 14.80 -32.31
N LYS A 502 3.03 15.46 -32.35
CA LYS A 502 2.45 15.94 -33.61
C LYS A 502 3.15 17.23 -34.03
N GLN A 503 4.16 17.14 -34.88
CA GLN A 503 4.71 18.31 -35.57
C GLN A 503 3.93 18.58 -36.86
N LYS A 504 3.59 19.84 -37.16
CA LYS A 504 2.96 20.24 -38.44
C LYS A 504 3.94 19.92 -39.58
N GLY A 505 3.65 18.87 -40.34
CA GLY A 505 4.47 18.39 -41.47
C GLY A 505 5.17 17.04 -41.25
N TYR A 506 5.13 16.49 -40.03
CA TYR A 506 5.84 15.27 -39.64
C TYR A 506 4.90 14.37 -38.83
N SER A 507 4.41 13.25 -39.40
CA SER A 507 3.95 12.04 -38.67
C SER A 507 3.03 11.16 -39.54
N THR A 508 3.63 10.24 -40.27
CA THR A 508 2.97 9.02 -40.77
C THR A 508 4.03 7.97 -41.05
N LYS A 509 5.18 8.41 -41.57
CA LYS A 509 6.36 7.56 -41.79
C LYS A 509 6.96 7.07 -40.47
N LEU A 510 7.28 7.96 -39.52
CA LEU A 510 7.85 7.56 -38.21
C LEU A 510 6.89 6.69 -37.39
N LYS A 511 5.59 7.05 -37.35
CA LYS A 511 4.57 6.24 -36.66
C LYS A 511 4.51 4.81 -37.23
N ARG A 512 4.53 4.67 -38.56
CA ARG A 512 4.67 3.37 -39.22
C ARG A 512 5.98 2.68 -38.88
N THR A 513 7.10 3.39 -38.80
CA THR A 513 8.41 2.80 -38.45
C THR A 513 8.40 2.27 -37.02
N THR A 514 7.92 3.04 -36.04
CA THR A 514 7.80 2.62 -34.65
C THR A 514 6.80 1.47 -34.48
N GLU A 515 5.64 1.52 -35.16
CA GLU A 515 4.68 0.41 -35.20
C GLU A 515 5.29 -0.85 -35.85
N LEU A 516 6.06 -0.71 -36.92
CA LEU A 516 6.77 -1.81 -37.57
C LEU A 516 7.88 -2.39 -36.69
N GLU A 517 8.64 -1.56 -35.98
CA GLU A 517 9.67 -2.01 -35.03
C GLU A 517 9.05 -2.70 -33.82
N PHE A 518 7.95 -2.16 -33.29
CA PHE A 518 7.20 -2.78 -32.20
C PHE A 518 6.62 -4.13 -32.63
N ASN A 519 5.97 -4.20 -33.80
CA ASN A 519 5.42 -5.45 -34.34
C ASN A 519 6.52 -6.47 -34.64
N LYS A 520 7.66 -6.04 -35.19
CA LYS A 520 8.83 -6.93 -35.39
C LYS A 520 9.38 -7.44 -34.07
N LYS A 521 9.48 -6.59 -33.04
CA LYS A 521 9.96 -7.00 -31.71
C LYS A 521 8.99 -8.01 -31.08
N MET A 522 7.68 -7.78 -31.19
CA MET A 522 6.63 -8.72 -30.78
C MET A 522 6.75 -10.06 -31.50
N GLU A 523 6.91 -10.07 -32.83
CA GLU A 523 7.08 -11.30 -33.62
C GLU A 523 8.34 -12.06 -33.21
N ILE A 524 9.45 -11.35 -33.02
CA ILE A 524 10.73 -11.93 -32.58
C ILE A 524 10.61 -12.54 -31.17
N GLU A 525 9.99 -11.84 -30.23
CA GLU A 525 9.75 -12.33 -28.87
C GLU A 525 8.83 -13.57 -28.87
N GLN A 526 7.75 -13.54 -29.64
CA GLN A 526 6.86 -14.70 -29.80
C GLN A 526 7.59 -15.90 -30.41
N GLN A 527 8.45 -15.67 -31.41
CA GLN A 527 9.22 -16.74 -32.04
C GLN A 527 10.24 -17.33 -31.06
N MET A 528 10.99 -16.48 -30.35
CA MET A 528 11.93 -16.92 -29.31
C MET A 528 11.22 -17.69 -28.18
N ALA A 529 10.01 -17.27 -27.78
CA ALA A 529 9.23 -17.97 -26.76
C ALA A 529 8.74 -19.34 -27.24
N LYS A 530 8.23 -19.43 -28.48
CA LYS A 530 7.86 -20.72 -29.09
C LYS A 530 9.07 -21.66 -29.16
N ASP A 531 10.24 -21.14 -29.49
CA ASP A 531 11.46 -21.94 -29.56
C ASP A 531 11.95 -22.37 -28.17
N ARG A 532 11.86 -21.49 -27.15
CA ARG A 532 12.10 -21.86 -25.75
C ARG A 532 11.13 -22.92 -25.24
N GLN A 533 9.84 -22.80 -25.57
CA GLN A 533 8.83 -23.77 -25.14
C GLN A 533 9.08 -25.13 -25.80
N LYS A 534 9.36 -25.16 -27.10
CA LYS A 534 9.79 -26.38 -27.81
C LYS A 534 11.06 -26.99 -27.21
N ALA A 535 12.03 -26.17 -26.82
CA ALA A 535 13.24 -26.64 -26.18
C ALA A 535 12.96 -27.21 -24.77
N ALA A 536 12.10 -26.57 -23.99
CA ALA A 536 11.69 -27.03 -22.67
C ALA A 536 10.89 -28.34 -22.75
N ASP A 537 10.00 -28.48 -23.73
CA ASP A 537 9.22 -29.69 -23.96
C ASP A 537 10.14 -30.84 -24.43
N ARG A 538 11.10 -30.57 -25.31
CA ARG A 538 12.16 -31.54 -25.68
C ARG A 538 13.00 -31.96 -24.47
N ALA A 539 13.39 -31.03 -23.61
CA ALA A 539 14.15 -31.34 -22.40
C ALA A 539 13.33 -32.20 -21.42
N LYS A 540 12.03 -31.91 -21.23
CA LYS A 540 11.13 -32.73 -20.44
C LYS A 540 10.96 -34.12 -21.03
N GLU A 541 10.78 -34.24 -22.34
CA GLU A 541 10.71 -35.55 -23.02
C GLU A 541 12.03 -36.34 -22.88
N GLU A 542 13.18 -35.66 -22.95
CA GLU A 542 14.48 -36.30 -22.74
C GLU A 542 14.66 -36.77 -21.29
N ASP A 543 14.22 -36.00 -20.31
CA ASP A 543 14.27 -36.40 -18.91
C ASP A 543 13.27 -37.52 -18.60
N GLU A 544 12.06 -37.50 -19.16
CA GLU A 544 11.12 -38.63 -19.09
C GLU A 544 11.69 -39.90 -19.76
N LYS A 545 12.40 -39.76 -20.89
CA LYS A 545 13.10 -40.87 -21.55
C LYS A 545 14.28 -41.40 -20.73
N LYS A 546 14.99 -40.55 -19.98
CA LYS A 546 16.06 -40.97 -19.06
C LYS A 546 15.50 -41.72 -17.85
N VAL A 547 14.37 -41.29 -17.30
CA VAL A 547 13.68 -41.97 -16.19
C VAL A 547 13.10 -43.33 -16.61
N ARG A 548 12.71 -43.48 -17.89
CA ARG A 548 12.17 -44.74 -18.44
C ARG A 548 13.22 -45.77 -18.89
N LYS A 549 14.54 -45.50 -18.83
CA LYS A 549 15.55 -46.53 -19.14
C LYS A 549 15.68 -47.53 -17.98
N PRO A 550 15.46 -48.84 -18.18
CA PRO A 550 15.65 -49.83 -17.14
C PRO A 550 17.15 -49.96 -16.84
N VAL A 551 17.51 -49.95 -15.55
CA VAL A 551 18.87 -50.20 -15.07
C VAL A 551 19.24 -51.66 -15.38
N MET A 552 19.88 -51.91 -16.54
CA MET A 552 20.56 -53.18 -16.79
C MET A 552 21.77 -53.27 -15.86
N LYS A 553 21.61 -54.00 -14.74
CA LYS A 553 22.73 -54.48 -13.92
C LYS A 553 23.62 -55.38 -14.79
N LYS A 554 24.79 -54.88 -15.21
CA LYS A 554 25.90 -55.72 -15.68
C LYS A 554 26.43 -56.50 -14.47
N VAL A 555 26.09 -57.78 -14.39
CA VAL A 555 26.73 -58.74 -13.48
C VAL A 555 28.14 -59.01 -14.01
N THR A 556 29.15 -58.56 -13.28
CA THR A 556 30.57 -58.86 -13.51
C THR A 556 30.87 -60.27 -13.01
N ALA A 557 31.17 -61.19 -13.93
CA ALA A 557 31.70 -62.51 -13.60
C ALA A 557 33.19 -62.40 -13.25
N VAL A 558 33.53 -62.59 -11.99
CA VAL A 558 34.92 -62.69 -11.51
C VAL A 558 35.36 -64.14 -11.61
N GLY A 559 36.17 -64.45 -12.64
CA GLY A 559 36.83 -65.74 -12.80
C GLY A 559 38.18 -65.77 -12.10
N ALA A 560 38.27 -66.48 -10.97
CA ALA A 560 39.50 -66.79 -10.28
C ALA A 560 40.25 -67.93 -10.99
N VAL A 561 41.57 -67.77 -11.22
CA VAL A 561 42.47 -68.89 -11.55
C VAL A 561 43.71 -68.82 -10.65
N ARG A 562 43.75 -69.70 -9.65
CA ARG A 562 44.98 -70.12 -8.96
C ARG A 562 45.68 -71.18 -9.83
N LYS A 563 46.96 -70.97 -10.13
CA LYS A 563 47.82 -71.98 -10.81
C LYS A 563 48.04 -73.20 -9.90
N PRO A 564 47.91 -74.44 -10.39
CA PRO A 564 48.30 -75.63 -9.65
C PRO A 564 49.74 -76.07 -9.93
N ILE A 565 50.37 -76.63 -8.91
CA ILE A 565 51.71 -77.21 -8.88
C ILE A 565 51.65 -78.66 -9.42
N VAL A 566 52.54 -78.98 -10.35
CA VAL A 566 52.86 -80.31 -10.91
C VAL A 566 53.66 -81.08 -9.83
N PRO A 567 53.50 -82.41 -9.57
CA PRO A 567 54.02 -83.38 -10.54
C PRO A 567 53.47 -84.81 -10.62
N LYS A 568 53.84 -85.39 -11.77
CA LYS A 568 54.31 -86.77 -12.07
C LYS A 568 53.40 -87.71 -12.87
N ARG A 569 53.99 -88.08 -14.01
CA ARG A 569 53.66 -89.11 -15.01
C ARG A 569 53.48 -90.51 -14.43
N ARG A 570 52.60 -91.26 -15.10
CA ARG A 570 52.68 -92.65 -15.62
C ARG A 570 51.22 -93.15 -15.70
N GLY A 571 50.72 -93.81 -16.72
CA GLY A 571 51.27 -94.54 -17.86
C GLY A 571 50.21 -95.56 -18.28
N PHE A 572 50.29 -95.99 -19.54
CA PHE A 572 49.41 -96.90 -20.28
C PHE A 572 48.10 -96.33 -20.82
#